data_AF-A0A8J6P1K9-F1
#
_entry.id   AF-A0A8J6P1K9-F1
#
_cell.length_a   1.000
_cell.length_b   1.000
_cell.length_c   1.000
_cell.angle_alpha   90.00
_cell.angle_beta   90.00
_cell.angle_gamma   90.00
#
_symmetry.space_group_name_H-M   'P 1'
#
loop_
_entity.id
_entity.type
_entity.pdbx_description
1 polymer ?
#
loop_
_entity_poly.entity_id
_entity_poly.type
_entity_poly.pdbx_seq_one_letter_code
_entity_poly.pdbx_strand_id
1 'polypeptide(L)'
;MSKITTVVFVCLITIIPTIVGAGNMEKYNKIPGYVTPGPDEVNIGPCCIGMPLGRILLVHKDSMYCSVSFTKFWTEKDGKEKFAIYDVYYQKDGTGDFKNKKVKFSTEKASFLELRGVFYPLIWQPGKPEIKCGPLSLAWSPWSDVCHVCFFEGADPAGDYGIELAPTPWTNITEVNVFEPRVKWYKYDEGRNYINIPIYKLWDDTEMKKEK
;
A
#
# COMPACT_ATOMS: atom_id res chain seq x y z
N MET A 1 38.96 -55.77 -10.95
CA MET A 1 37.96 -55.25 -9.99
C MET A 1 37.98 -53.74 -10.08
N SER A 2 37.04 -53.14 -10.80
CA SER A 2 36.98 -51.69 -11.06
C SER A 2 36.13 -51.02 -9.98
N LYS A 3 36.68 -50.04 -9.26
CA LYS A 3 35.95 -49.24 -8.26
C LYS A 3 35.33 -48.05 -8.98
N ILE A 4 34.00 -48.06 -9.10
CA ILE A 4 33.21 -46.93 -9.59
C ILE A 4 33.02 -45.98 -8.41
N THR A 5 33.67 -44.82 -8.46
CA THR A 5 33.49 -43.75 -7.48
C THR A 5 32.33 -42.87 -7.95
N THR A 6 31.16 -43.04 -7.35
CA THR A 6 30.00 -42.18 -7.56
C THR A 6 30.20 -40.85 -6.84
N VAL A 7 30.43 -39.77 -7.60
CA VAL A 7 30.43 -38.40 -7.09
C VAL A 7 29.00 -37.89 -7.11
N VAL A 8 28.36 -37.80 -5.95
CA VAL A 8 27.03 -37.20 -5.79
C VAL A 8 27.20 -35.69 -5.74
N PHE A 9 26.92 -35.01 -6.85
CA PHE A 9 26.90 -33.56 -6.95
C PHE A 9 25.58 -33.04 -6.34
N VAL A 10 25.58 -32.73 -5.05
CA VAL A 10 24.46 -32.05 -4.39
C VAL A 10 24.53 -30.56 -4.75
N CYS A 11 23.90 -30.19 -5.87
CA CYS A 11 23.63 -28.78 -6.19
C CYS A 11 22.58 -28.24 -5.21
N LEU A 12 23.01 -27.82 -4.02
CA LEU A 12 22.27 -26.94 -3.13
C LEU A 12 22.26 -25.53 -3.75
N ILE A 13 21.47 -25.36 -4.81
CA ILE A 13 21.02 -24.04 -5.23
C ILE A 13 19.93 -23.65 -4.24
N THR A 14 20.33 -23.22 -3.05
CA THR A 14 19.44 -22.44 -2.19
C THR A 14 19.22 -21.11 -2.90
N ILE A 15 18.13 -21.03 -3.65
CA ILE A 15 17.54 -19.74 -4.01
C ILE A 15 17.16 -19.13 -2.67
N ILE A 16 18.04 -18.30 -2.12
CA ILE A 16 17.71 -17.44 -0.99
C ILE A 16 16.87 -16.33 -1.62
N PRO A 17 15.53 -16.29 -1.44
CA PRO A 17 14.81 -15.08 -1.78
C PRO A 17 15.41 -13.99 -0.91
N THR A 18 16.14 -13.07 -1.53
CA THR A 18 16.55 -11.80 -0.93
C THR A 18 15.29 -11.04 -0.59
N ILE A 19 14.74 -11.27 0.60
CA ILE A 19 13.76 -10.39 1.23
C ILE A 19 14.57 -9.20 1.75
N VAL A 20 15.05 -8.38 0.81
CA VAL A 20 15.63 -7.07 1.08
C VAL A 20 14.42 -6.15 1.25
N GLY A 21 14.17 -5.66 2.46
CA GLY A 21 13.08 -4.70 2.65
C GLY A 21 12.73 -4.33 4.10
N ALA A 22 13.12 -5.15 5.07
CA ALA A 22 12.83 -4.84 6.46
C ALA A 22 13.72 -3.73 7.07
N GLY A 23 14.91 -3.49 6.50
CA GLY A 23 15.96 -2.67 7.13
C GLY A 23 15.78 -1.15 7.06
N ASN A 24 14.88 -0.62 6.23
CA ASN A 24 14.74 0.83 6.03
C ASN A 24 13.51 1.46 6.67
N MET A 25 12.60 0.70 7.28
CA MET A 25 11.38 1.28 7.88
C MET A 25 11.68 2.16 9.12
N GLU A 26 12.75 1.88 9.87
CA GLU A 26 13.14 2.75 10.99
C GLU A 26 13.56 4.16 10.56
N LYS A 27 14.09 4.32 9.34
CA LYS A 27 14.46 5.64 8.80
C LYS A 27 13.23 6.52 8.56
N TYR A 28 12.06 5.93 8.29
CA TYR A 28 10.81 6.64 8.09
C TYR A 28 10.05 6.93 9.40
N ASN A 29 10.36 6.25 10.50
CA ASN A 29 9.66 6.45 11.78
C ASN A 29 9.98 7.78 12.50
N LYS A 30 10.97 8.55 12.01
CA LYS A 30 11.32 9.87 12.54
C LYS A 30 11.57 10.86 11.41
N ILE A 31 10.56 11.13 10.60
CA ILE A 31 10.61 12.29 9.70
C ILE A 31 10.42 13.55 10.57
N PRO A 32 11.45 14.41 10.72
CA PRO A 32 11.32 15.62 11.52
C PRO A 32 10.18 16.48 10.99
N GLY A 33 9.27 16.91 11.87
CA GLY A 33 8.11 17.71 11.49
C GLY A 33 6.93 16.93 10.90
N TYR A 34 6.95 15.60 10.90
CA TYR A 34 5.77 14.82 10.56
C TYR A 34 4.64 15.11 11.55
N VAL A 35 3.47 15.47 11.01
CA VAL A 35 2.24 15.68 11.78
C VAL A 35 1.29 14.54 11.46
N THR A 36 0.76 13.87 12.47
CA THR A 36 -0.29 12.86 12.28
C THR A 36 -1.51 13.49 11.63
N PRO A 37 -2.02 12.97 10.50
CA PRO A 37 -3.21 13.51 9.85
C PRO A 37 -4.44 13.36 10.76
N GLY A 38 -5.34 14.33 10.66
CA GLY A 38 -6.66 14.26 11.30
C GLY A 38 -7.57 13.17 10.71
N PRO A 39 -8.73 12.91 11.33
CA PRO A 39 -9.62 11.80 10.96
C PRO A 39 -10.24 11.90 9.56
N ASP A 40 -10.25 13.09 8.95
CA ASP A 40 -10.71 13.35 7.57
C ASP A 40 -9.60 13.93 6.69
N GLU A 41 -8.34 13.81 7.12
CA GLU A 41 -7.19 14.23 6.32
C GLU A 41 -6.57 13.03 5.61
N VAL A 42 -6.18 13.23 4.36
CA VAL A 42 -5.29 12.34 3.65
C VAL A 42 -3.85 12.76 3.96
N ASN A 43 -2.96 11.80 4.18
CA ASN A 43 -1.52 12.05 4.16
C ASN A 43 -0.97 11.63 2.79
N ILE A 44 -0.27 12.51 2.10
CA ILE A 44 0.35 12.21 0.80
C ILE A 44 1.85 12.34 0.96
N GLY A 45 2.57 11.25 0.70
CA GLY A 45 4.02 11.20 0.80
C GLY A 45 4.73 10.77 -0.49
N PRO A 46 6.06 10.61 -0.43
CA PRO A 46 6.88 10.15 -1.55
C PRO A 46 6.49 8.75 -2.05
N CYS A 47 6.32 7.81 -1.11
CA CYS A 47 6.15 6.39 -1.42
C CYS A 47 4.78 5.81 -1.02
N CYS A 48 3.91 6.60 -0.38
CA CYS A 48 2.62 6.12 0.09
C CYS A 48 1.57 7.22 0.25
N ILE A 49 0.30 6.80 0.34
CA ILE A 49 -0.84 7.64 0.71
C ILE A 49 -1.51 7.05 1.95
N GLY A 50 -1.57 7.84 3.02
CA GLY A 50 -2.32 7.55 4.25
C GLY A 50 -3.79 7.94 4.09
N MET A 51 -4.68 6.97 4.27
CA MET A 51 -6.12 7.14 4.07
C MET A 51 -6.91 7.11 5.37
N PRO A 52 -7.87 8.04 5.55
CA PRO A 52 -8.83 7.96 6.64
C PRO A 52 -9.78 6.76 6.47
N LEU A 53 -10.27 6.23 7.60
CA LEU A 53 -11.19 5.08 7.61
C LEU A 53 -12.51 5.42 6.90
N GLY A 54 -13.07 4.44 6.21
CA GLY A 54 -14.35 4.55 5.50
C GLY A 54 -14.30 5.37 4.22
N ARG A 55 -13.14 5.91 3.81
CA ARG A 55 -12.94 6.57 2.53
C ARG A 55 -12.36 5.63 1.50
N ILE A 56 -12.67 5.90 0.24
CA ILE A 56 -12.21 5.09 -0.87
C ILE A 56 -10.89 5.64 -1.43
N LEU A 57 -9.89 4.78 -1.51
CA LEU A 57 -8.68 4.98 -2.30
C LEU A 57 -8.84 4.25 -3.62
N LEU A 58 -8.65 4.95 -4.74
CA LEU A 58 -8.52 4.28 -6.03
C LEU A 58 -7.07 3.88 -6.26
N VAL A 59 -6.90 2.73 -6.89
CA VAL A 59 -5.62 2.20 -7.35
C VAL A 59 -5.76 1.95 -8.85
N HIS A 60 -4.76 2.41 -9.60
CA HIS A 60 -4.65 2.20 -11.03
C HIS A 60 -3.26 1.68 -11.40
N LYS A 61 -3.23 0.69 -12.28
CA LYS A 61 -2.01 0.21 -12.92
C LYS A 61 -2.36 -0.30 -14.31
N ASP A 62 -1.69 0.22 -15.32
CA ASP A 62 -1.90 -0.06 -16.74
C ASP A 62 -3.33 0.23 -17.22
N SER A 63 -4.21 -0.77 -17.21
CA SER A 63 -5.63 -0.67 -17.57
C SER A 63 -6.54 -1.20 -16.46
N MET A 64 -5.98 -1.54 -15.30
CA MET A 64 -6.71 -2.15 -14.20
C MET A 64 -7.07 -1.10 -13.16
N TYR A 65 -8.34 -1.10 -12.75
CA TYR A 65 -8.81 -0.27 -11.66
C TYR A 65 -9.21 -1.10 -10.46
N CYS A 66 -8.98 -0.51 -9.31
CA CYS A 66 -9.34 -1.07 -8.03
C CYS A 66 -9.73 0.04 -7.05
N SER A 67 -10.57 -0.31 -6.08
CA SER A 67 -10.80 0.52 -4.91
C SER A 67 -10.44 -0.24 -3.64
N VAL A 68 -9.89 0.49 -2.66
CA VAL A 68 -9.55 0.01 -1.33
C VAL A 68 -10.21 0.94 -0.32
N SER A 69 -10.89 0.39 0.69
CA SER A 69 -11.45 1.16 1.80
C SER A 69 -11.15 0.47 3.12
N PHE A 70 -10.46 1.16 4.02
CA PHE A 70 -10.18 0.62 5.35
C PHE A 70 -11.40 0.81 6.25
N THR A 71 -11.94 -0.29 6.78
CA THR A 71 -13.12 -0.26 7.64
C THR A 71 -12.76 -0.32 9.12
N LYS A 72 -11.61 -0.91 9.46
CA LYS A 72 -11.07 -0.96 10.82
C LYS A 72 -9.55 -0.86 10.80
N PHE A 73 -9.00 -0.19 11.80
CA PHE A 73 -7.58 -0.16 12.10
C PHE A 73 -7.42 -0.27 13.62
N TRP A 74 -6.52 -1.14 14.07
CA TRP A 74 -6.23 -1.27 15.49
C TRP A 74 -4.81 -1.75 15.74
N THR A 75 -4.35 -1.46 16.96
CA THR A 75 -3.10 -1.96 17.51
C THR A 75 -3.46 -2.90 18.67
N GLU A 76 -2.77 -4.02 18.78
CA GLU A 76 -2.95 -4.92 19.92
C GLU A 76 -2.46 -4.27 21.23
N LYS A 77 -2.80 -4.90 22.36
CA LYS A 77 -2.54 -4.34 23.69
C LYS A 77 -1.06 -4.03 23.97
N ASP A 78 -0.15 -4.71 23.30
CA ASP A 78 1.29 -4.52 23.46
C ASP A 78 1.84 -3.34 22.65
N GLY A 79 1.02 -2.69 21.82
CA GLY A 79 1.41 -1.55 21.00
C GLY A 79 2.24 -1.91 19.76
N LYS A 80 2.57 -3.18 19.57
CA LYS A 80 3.58 -3.63 18.60
C LYS A 80 2.96 -4.21 17.34
N GLU A 81 1.90 -4.98 17.50
CA GLU A 81 1.21 -5.60 16.38
C GLU A 81 0.07 -4.71 15.89
N LYS A 82 0.05 -4.43 14.59
CA LYS A 82 -0.94 -3.56 13.97
C LYS A 82 -1.72 -4.31 12.91
N PHE A 83 -3.00 -4.00 12.82
CA PHE A 83 -3.93 -4.69 11.94
C PHE A 83 -4.89 -3.72 11.28
N ALA A 84 -5.32 -4.07 10.07
CA ALA A 84 -6.40 -3.39 9.40
C ALA A 84 -7.34 -4.40 8.73
N ILE A 85 -8.63 -4.07 8.71
CA ILE A 85 -9.61 -4.72 7.84
C ILE A 85 -9.94 -3.73 6.74
N TYR A 86 -9.94 -4.23 5.51
CA TYR A 86 -10.19 -3.43 4.33
C TYR A 86 -11.08 -4.16 3.34
N ASP A 87 -11.90 -3.39 2.67
CA ASP A 87 -12.74 -3.82 1.56
C ASP A 87 -12.05 -3.46 0.25
N VAL A 88 -12.14 -4.38 -0.72
CA VAL A 88 -11.58 -4.22 -2.05
C VAL A 88 -12.64 -4.49 -3.10
N TYR A 89 -12.70 -3.61 -4.10
CA TYR A 89 -13.41 -3.87 -5.34
C TYR A 89 -12.40 -3.89 -6.47
N TYR A 90 -12.37 -4.98 -7.22
CA TYR A 90 -11.46 -5.15 -8.35
C TYR A 90 -12.22 -5.26 -9.66
N GLN A 91 -11.82 -4.45 -10.63
CA GLN A 91 -12.48 -4.32 -11.92
C GLN A 91 -11.51 -4.69 -13.04
N LYS A 92 -11.62 -5.93 -13.52
CA LYS A 92 -10.66 -6.53 -14.46
C LYS A 92 -10.73 -5.98 -15.89
N ASP A 93 -11.90 -5.49 -16.32
CA ASP A 93 -12.15 -5.06 -17.69
C ASP A 93 -11.76 -3.60 -17.99
N GLY A 94 -11.23 -2.88 -17.01
CA GLY A 94 -10.58 -1.57 -17.19
C GLY A 94 -11.50 -0.40 -17.57
N THR A 95 -12.80 -0.62 -17.63
CA THR A 95 -13.81 0.40 -17.90
C THR A 95 -13.99 1.43 -16.79
N GLY A 96 -13.43 1.24 -15.59
CA GLY A 96 -13.66 2.11 -14.44
C GLY A 96 -15.04 2.03 -13.78
N ASP A 97 -15.93 1.18 -14.28
CA ASP A 97 -17.32 1.08 -13.79
C ASP A 97 -17.45 0.05 -12.65
N PHE A 98 -17.49 0.56 -11.43
CA PHE A 98 -17.66 -0.25 -10.22
C PHE A 98 -19.11 -0.71 -9.95
N LYS A 99 -20.09 -0.28 -10.75
CA LYS A 99 -21.49 -0.73 -10.63
C LYS A 99 -21.75 -2.04 -11.39
N ASN A 100 -20.80 -2.44 -12.24
CA ASN A 100 -20.92 -3.65 -13.04
C ASN A 100 -20.90 -4.91 -12.17
N LYS A 101 -21.79 -5.87 -12.47
CA LYS A 101 -21.88 -7.17 -11.77
C LYS A 101 -20.59 -8.02 -11.88
N LYS A 102 -19.67 -7.67 -12.78
CA LYS A 102 -18.38 -8.36 -12.96
C LYS A 102 -17.29 -7.89 -11.98
N VAL A 103 -17.55 -6.84 -11.21
CA VAL A 103 -16.64 -6.33 -10.18
C VAL A 103 -16.54 -7.37 -9.08
N LYS A 104 -15.31 -7.74 -8.70
CA LYS A 104 -15.07 -8.67 -7.61
C LYS A 104 -14.93 -7.89 -6.31
N PHE A 105 -15.71 -8.29 -5.31
CA PHE A 105 -15.63 -7.74 -3.96
C PHE A 105 -14.95 -8.75 -3.02
N SER A 106 -14.07 -8.26 -2.15
CA SER A 106 -13.55 -9.02 -1.01
C SER A 106 -13.34 -8.11 0.20
N THR A 107 -13.45 -8.70 1.39
CA THR A 107 -12.99 -8.11 2.64
C THR A 107 -11.79 -8.91 3.11
N GLU A 108 -10.68 -8.22 3.36
CA GLU A 108 -9.40 -8.84 3.74
C GLU A 108 -8.82 -8.19 4.99
N LYS A 109 -7.80 -8.84 5.55
CA LYS A 109 -7.08 -8.39 6.75
C LYS A 109 -5.60 -8.24 6.44
N ALA A 110 -5.07 -7.03 6.65
CA ALA A 110 -3.64 -6.78 6.66
C ALA A 110 -3.09 -6.89 8.09
N SER A 111 -1.86 -7.36 8.23
CA SER A 111 -1.18 -7.45 9.52
C SER A 111 0.28 -7.06 9.40
N PHE A 112 0.73 -6.28 10.36
CA PHE A 112 2.09 -5.81 10.47
C PHE A 112 2.56 -6.19 11.86
N LEU A 113 3.37 -7.23 11.92
CA LEU A 113 3.83 -7.83 13.16
C LEU A 113 5.28 -7.41 13.40
N GLU A 114 5.79 -7.68 14.60
CA GLU A 114 7.21 -7.50 14.84
C GLU A 114 8.04 -8.43 13.94
N LEU A 115 9.12 -7.88 13.39
CA LEU A 115 10.09 -8.66 12.65
C LEU A 115 10.66 -9.76 13.56
N ARG A 116 10.81 -10.96 13.01
CA ARG A 116 11.41 -12.11 13.70
C ARG A 116 12.69 -12.51 13.01
N GLY A 117 13.68 -12.94 13.79
CA GLY A 117 14.99 -13.34 13.27
C GLY A 117 16.12 -12.91 14.19
N VAL A 118 17.32 -13.43 13.94
CA VAL A 118 18.50 -13.15 14.78
C VAL A 118 19.37 -12.04 14.19
N PHE A 119 19.59 -12.08 12.87
CA PHE A 119 20.39 -11.10 12.13
C PHE A 119 20.01 -11.16 10.65
N TYR A 120 20.33 -10.11 9.89
CA TYR A 120 20.09 -10.06 8.44
C TYR A 120 20.99 -11.07 7.68
N PRO A 121 20.47 -11.87 6.71
CA PRO A 121 19.15 -11.80 6.08
C PRO A 121 18.10 -12.74 6.70
N LEU A 122 18.35 -13.33 7.88
CA LEU A 122 17.42 -14.23 8.57
C LEU A 122 16.32 -13.49 9.34
N ILE A 123 16.09 -12.21 9.04
CA ILE A 123 14.98 -11.42 9.58
C ILE A 123 13.81 -11.50 8.59
N TRP A 124 12.61 -11.82 9.06
CA TRP A 124 11.40 -11.86 8.26
C TRP A 124 10.24 -11.13 8.95
N GLN A 125 9.28 -10.69 8.15
CA GLN A 125 8.02 -10.09 8.59
C GLN A 125 6.95 -11.20 8.65
N PRO A 126 6.57 -11.72 9.84
CA PRO A 126 5.57 -12.79 9.93
C PRO A 126 4.14 -12.31 9.65
N GLY A 127 3.91 -11.00 9.60
CA GLY A 127 2.64 -10.41 9.17
C GLY A 127 2.38 -10.57 7.67
N LYS A 128 1.20 -10.13 7.25
CA LYS A 128 0.82 -9.95 5.84
C LYS A 128 0.60 -8.46 5.61
N PRO A 129 1.66 -7.65 5.45
CA PRO A 129 1.55 -6.22 5.28
C PRO A 129 1.22 -5.87 3.82
N GLU A 130 0.25 -6.57 3.25
CA GLU A 130 -0.10 -6.50 1.84
C GLU A 130 -1.60 -6.25 1.68
N ILE A 131 -1.92 -5.33 0.77
CA ILE A 131 -3.28 -5.09 0.28
C ILE A 131 -3.40 -5.78 -1.07
N LYS A 132 -4.24 -6.79 -1.13
CA LYS A 132 -4.48 -7.52 -2.37
C LYS A 132 -5.56 -6.82 -3.15
N CYS A 133 -5.25 -6.46 -4.39
CA CYS A 133 -6.25 -6.03 -5.33
C CYS A 133 -6.12 -6.69 -6.68
N GLY A 134 -6.94 -7.73 -6.89
CA GLY A 134 -6.86 -8.56 -8.09
C GLY A 134 -5.46 -9.18 -8.20
N PRO A 135 -4.71 -8.93 -9.30
CA PRO A 135 -3.34 -9.39 -9.43
C PRO A 135 -2.31 -8.52 -8.69
N LEU A 136 -2.69 -7.34 -8.19
CA LEU A 136 -1.80 -6.42 -7.51
C LEU A 136 -1.66 -6.79 -6.02
N SER A 137 -0.44 -6.68 -5.49
CA SER A 137 -0.17 -6.78 -4.05
C SER A 137 0.59 -5.55 -3.56
N LEU A 138 -0.14 -4.57 -3.02
CA LEU A 138 0.43 -3.29 -2.59
C LEU A 138 0.94 -3.42 -1.15
N ALA A 139 2.10 -2.83 -0.86
CA ALA A 139 2.55 -2.76 0.51
C ALA A 139 1.62 -1.87 1.37
N TRP A 140 1.32 -2.34 2.57
CA TRP A 140 0.59 -1.60 3.60
C TRP A 140 1.52 -1.22 4.73
N SER A 141 1.50 0.06 5.11
CA SER A 141 2.29 0.57 6.22
C SER A 141 1.39 1.23 7.27
N PRO A 142 1.38 0.73 8.52
CA PRO A 142 0.62 1.33 9.60
C PRO A 142 1.45 2.40 10.34
N TRP A 143 1.58 3.55 9.70
CA TRP A 143 2.35 4.67 10.25
C TRP A 143 1.44 5.70 10.92
N SER A 144 1.81 6.11 12.14
CA SER A 144 1.13 7.16 12.91
C SER A 144 -0.39 6.98 12.99
N ASP A 145 -0.81 5.75 13.25
CA ASP A 145 -2.22 5.32 13.38
C ASP A 145 -3.09 5.52 12.13
N VAL A 146 -2.46 5.65 10.97
CA VAL A 146 -3.13 5.80 9.68
C VAL A 146 -2.73 4.66 8.74
N CYS A 147 -3.72 4.16 7.99
CA CYS A 147 -3.50 3.12 7.01
C CYS A 147 -2.87 3.72 5.74
N HIS A 148 -1.57 3.48 5.54
CA HIS A 148 -0.88 3.90 4.33
C HIS A 148 -0.84 2.79 3.29
N VAL A 149 -1.16 3.13 2.04
CA VAL A 149 -1.01 2.28 0.86
C VAL A 149 0.17 2.79 0.06
N CYS A 150 1.11 1.91 -0.26
CA CYS A 150 2.34 2.28 -0.93
C CYS A 150 2.24 2.13 -2.46
N PHE A 151 3.05 2.89 -3.20
CA PHE A 151 3.16 2.83 -4.67
C PHE A 151 4.01 1.65 -5.18
N PHE A 152 4.30 0.65 -4.36
CA PHE A 152 5.18 -0.47 -4.70
C PHE A 152 4.59 -1.82 -4.28
N GLU A 153 5.02 -2.87 -4.98
CA GLU A 153 4.67 -4.25 -4.68
C GLU A 153 5.78 -4.92 -3.86
N GLY A 154 5.41 -5.63 -2.80
CA GLY A 154 6.37 -6.38 -1.99
C GLY A 154 7.23 -5.51 -1.08
N ALA A 155 8.52 -5.86 -0.95
CA ALA A 155 9.39 -5.37 0.12
C ALA A 155 10.37 -4.26 -0.31
N ASP A 156 10.48 -3.98 -1.61
CA ASP A 156 11.37 -2.93 -2.13
C ASP A 156 10.60 -1.60 -2.26
N PRO A 157 10.90 -0.59 -1.43
CA PRO A 157 10.21 0.68 -1.49
C PRO A 157 10.77 1.64 -2.55
N ALA A 158 11.84 1.25 -3.27
CA ALA A 158 12.57 2.12 -4.16
C ALA A 158 12.10 1.95 -5.62
N GLY A 159 11.35 2.93 -6.12
CA GLY A 159 11.11 3.09 -7.55
C GLY A 159 9.65 3.31 -7.93
N ASP A 160 9.45 3.63 -9.21
CA ASP A 160 8.14 3.72 -9.84
C ASP A 160 7.74 2.35 -10.41
N TYR A 161 6.67 1.77 -9.86
CA TYR A 161 6.13 0.47 -10.26
C TYR A 161 4.94 0.61 -11.23
N GLY A 162 4.72 1.82 -11.76
CA GLY A 162 3.57 2.15 -12.60
C GLY A 162 2.25 2.18 -11.84
N ILE A 163 2.31 2.22 -10.51
CA ILE A 163 1.13 2.28 -9.64
C ILE A 163 0.76 3.74 -9.41
N GLU A 164 -0.50 4.06 -9.69
CA GLU A 164 -1.12 5.33 -9.39
C GLU A 164 -2.15 5.14 -8.27
N LEU A 165 -2.18 6.07 -7.32
CA LEU A 165 -3.16 6.09 -6.23
C LEU A 165 -3.93 7.41 -6.26
N ALA A 166 -5.25 7.34 -6.12
CA ALA A 166 -6.09 8.54 -6.04
C ALA A 166 -6.99 8.51 -4.79
N PRO A 167 -6.67 9.32 -3.76
CA PRO A 167 -7.51 9.46 -2.58
C PRO A 167 -8.82 10.18 -2.93
N THR A 168 -9.95 9.69 -2.41
CA THR A 168 -11.28 10.23 -2.73
C THR A 168 -12.11 10.48 -1.47
N PRO A 169 -13.05 11.45 -1.49
CA PRO A 169 -13.98 11.69 -0.39
C PRO A 169 -15.12 10.67 -0.34
N TRP A 170 -15.28 9.84 -1.38
CA TRP A 170 -16.36 8.87 -1.48
C TRP A 170 -16.33 7.87 -0.33
N THR A 171 -17.51 7.54 0.16
CA THR A 171 -17.73 6.54 1.23
C THR A 171 -18.40 5.28 0.72
N ASN A 172 -19.00 5.34 -0.47
CA ASN A 172 -19.74 4.24 -1.05
C ASN A 172 -19.21 3.94 -2.45
N ILE A 173 -19.02 2.65 -2.75
CA ILE A 173 -18.52 2.21 -4.05
C ILE A 173 -19.41 2.63 -5.22
N THR A 174 -20.71 2.83 -4.98
CA THR A 174 -21.66 3.28 -6.00
C THR A 174 -21.49 4.74 -6.44
N GLU A 175 -20.72 5.52 -5.67
CA GLU A 175 -20.38 6.91 -5.99
C GLU A 175 -19.14 6.99 -6.90
N VAL A 176 -18.34 5.93 -6.96
CA VAL A 176 -17.06 5.93 -7.65
C VAL A 176 -17.23 6.13 -9.16
N ASN A 177 -16.50 7.11 -9.68
CA ASN A 177 -16.31 7.37 -11.10
C ASN A 177 -14.85 7.71 -11.37
N VAL A 178 -14.05 6.75 -11.85
CA VAL A 178 -12.61 6.95 -12.03
C VAL A 178 -12.24 8.04 -13.06
N PHE A 179 -13.19 8.44 -13.90
CA PHE A 179 -13.04 9.50 -14.90
C PHE A 179 -13.61 10.85 -14.45
N GLU A 180 -14.05 10.96 -13.20
CA GLU A 180 -14.43 12.24 -12.60
C GLU A 180 -13.22 13.21 -12.65
N PRO A 181 -13.34 14.38 -13.30
CA PRO A 181 -12.21 15.30 -13.49
C PRO A 181 -11.50 15.76 -12.21
N ARG A 182 -12.20 15.72 -11.06
CA ARG A 182 -11.65 16.08 -9.74
C ARG A 182 -10.75 15.00 -9.14
N VAL A 183 -10.74 13.78 -9.67
CA VAL A 183 -9.89 12.69 -9.21
C VAL A 183 -8.43 13.01 -9.56
N LYS A 184 -7.59 13.10 -8.53
CA LYS A 184 -6.15 13.37 -8.65
C LYS A 184 -5.35 12.09 -8.43
N TRP A 185 -4.67 11.64 -9.48
CA TRP A 185 -3.78 10.48 -9.44
C TRP A 185 -2.37 10.91 -9.03
N TYR A 186 -1.85 10.25 -8.01
CA TYR A 186 -0.49 10.43 -7.53
C TYR A 186 0.35 9.22 -7.94
N LYS A 187 1.64 9.47 -8.17
CA LYS A 187 2.67 8.45 -8.41
C LYS A 187 3.71 8.49 -7.30
N TYR A 188 4.55 7.47 -7.28
CA TYR A 188 5.83 7.54 -6.59
C TYR A 188 6.58 8.81 -7.01
N ASP A 189 7.09 9.54 -6.02
CA ASP A 189 7.84 10.77 -6.22
C ASP A 189 8.78 10.97 -5.04
N GLU A 190 10.04 10.57 -5.21
CA GLU A 190 11.06 10.62 -4.15
C GLU A 190 11.25 12.04 -3.58
N GLY A 191 10.99 13.08 -4.39
CA GLY A 191 11.14 14.47 -3.98
C GLY A 191 9.94 15.05 -3.23
N ARG A 192 8.84 14.31 -3.08
CA ARG A 192 7.62 14.81 -2.46
C ARG A 192 7.75 14.92 -0.94
N ASN A 193 7.43 16.09 -0.40
CA ASN A 193 7.27 16.24 1.05
C ASN A 193 5.94 15.65 1.53
N TYR A 194 5.91 15.16 2.76
CA TYR A 194 4.66 14.76 3.40
C TYR A 194 3.75 15.95 3.62
N ILE A 195 2.51 15.84 3.15
CA ILE A 195 1.48 16.85 3.35
C ILE A 195 0.20 16.18 3.87
N ASN A 196 -0.47 16.84 4.81
CA ASN A 196 -1.81 16.48 5.24
C ASN A 196 -2.80 17.43 4.58
N ILE A 197 -3.78 16.88 3.87
CA ILE A 197 -4.81 17.66 3.21
C ILE A 197 -6.17 17.11 3.63
N PRO A 198 -7.12 17.95 4.10
CA PRO A 198 -8.50 17.51 4.29
C PRO A 198 -9.06 16.90 3.01
N ILE A 199 -9.62 15.69 3.08
CA ILE A 199 -9.96 14.86 1.91
C ILE A 199 -10.88 15.60 0.90
N TYR A 200 -11.76 16.46 1.39
CA TYR A 200 -12.67 17.27 0.58
C TYR A 200 -11.94 18.39 -0.20
N LYS A 201 -10.88 18.97 0.36
CA LYS A 201 -10.08 20.02 -0.30
C LYS A 201 -9.25 19.49 -1.46
N LEU A 202 -8.99 18.18 -1.52
CA LEU A 202 -8.33 17.58 -2.69
C LEU A 202 -9.10 17.85 -3.98
N TRP A 203 -10.42 17.97 -3.88
CA TRP A 203 -11.34 18.13 -5.00
C TRP A 203 -11.67 19.59 -5.30
N ASP A 204 -11.12 20.53 -4.53
CA ASP A 204 -11.26 21.96 -4.78
C ASP A 204 -10.19 22.41 -5.80
N ASP A 205 -10.63 22.91 -6.95
CA ASP A 205 -9.74 23.41 -8.02
C ASP A 205 -9.02 24.73 -7.66
N THR A 206 -9.39 25.34 -6.54
CA THR A 206 -9.00 26.70 -6.15
C THR A 206 -7.61 26.82 -5.53
N GLU A 207 -7.04 25.75 -4.97
CA GLU A 207 -5.81 25.85 -4.15
C GLU A 207 -4.52 25.57 -4.95
N MET A 208 -4.55 24.77 -6.02
CA MET A 208 -3.32 24.36 -6.74
C MET A 208 -2.73 25.39 -7.72
N LYS A 209 -3.38 26.56 -7.89
CA LYS A 209 -2.85 27.64 -8.74
C LYS A 209 -1.89 28.60 -8.01
N LYS A 210 -1.71 28.45 -6.70
CA LYS A 210 -0.93 29.41 -5.90
C LYS A 210 0.52 28.99 -5.60
N GLU A 211 0.92 27.78 -5.98
CA GLU A 211 2.27 27.25 -5.67
C GLU A 211 3.11 26.93 -6.93
N LYS A 212 2.83 27.58 -8.06
CA LYS A 212 3.73 27.56 -9.23
C LYS A 212 4.55 28.85 -9.31
#